data_AF-A0A3R7AG94-F1
#
_entry.id   AF-A0A3R7AG94-F1
#
_cell.length_a   1.000
_cell.length_b   1.000
_cell.length_c   1.000
_cell.angle_alpha   90.00
_cell.angle_beta   90.00
_cell.angle_gamma   90.00
#
_symmetry.space_group_name_H-M   'P 1'
#
loop_
_entity.id
_entity.type
_entity.pdbx_description
1 polymer ?
#
loop_
_entity_poly.entity_id
_entity_poly.type
_entity_poly.pdbx_seq_one_letter_code
_entity_poly.pdbx_strand_id
1 'polypeptide(L)'
;MNIALHATRRLVSSAAAEPWFKAGLSFSCTKCGNCCSGTKGSVQFLDAEVDAMASKMEVDVPTFLKKYARRQGRGANSFFQLKQKRTATGFDCVFLDRKLVKGKAVCSLYQARPMQCRTWPYWPENLETRQTWERLKTAKDGCPGINKGPAAPVDEVLQQRDDMDAWRTAVEVPTKLK
;
A
#
# COMPACT_ATOMS: atom_id res chain seq x y z
N MET A 1 49.98 -10.87 35.49
CA MET A 1 48.74 -10.84 36.30
C MET A 1 47.87 -9.71 35.74
N ASN A 2 47.16 -10.00 34.64
CA ASN A 2 45.70 -10.20 34.56
C ASN A 2 44.83 -9.03 35.09
N ILE A 3 44.42 -8.20 34.12
CA ILE A 3 43.05 -7.76 33.75
C ILE A 3 42.12 -7.31 34.88
N ALA A 4 41.68 -6.04 34.81
CA ALA A 4 40.24 -5.71 34.73
C ALA A 4 40.04 -4.22 34.43
N LEU A 5 39.96 -3.86 33.14
CA LEU A 5 39.25 -2.66 32.71
C LEU A 5 37.79 -2.77 33.18
N HIS A 6 37.35 -1.81 33.99
CA HIS A 6 35.94 -1.65 34.32
C HIS A 6 35.20 -1.14 33.08
N ALA A 7 34.79 -2.07 32.21
CA ALA A 7 33.78 -1.80 31.21
C ALA A 7 32.42 -1.69 31.94
N THR A 8 31.98 -0.47 32.21
CA THR A 8 30.59 -0.19 32.54
C THR A 8 29.74 -0.56 31.33
N ARG A 9 29.30 -1.82 31.31
CA ARG A 9 28.35 -2.35 30.35
C ARG A 9 27.06 -1.56 30.53
N ARG A 10 26.83 -0.54 29.70
CA ARG A 10 25.50 0.07 29.56
C ARG A 10 24.56 -1.06 29.20
N LEU A 11 23.71 -1.44 30.14
CA LEU A 11 22.51 -2.21 29.87
C LEU A 11 21.61 -1.32 29.01
N VAL A 12 21.70 -1.48 27.70
CA VAL A 12 20.70 -0.94 26.78
C VAL A 12 19.46 -1.82 26.97
N SER A 13 18.63 -1.46 27.94
CA SER A 13 17.25 -1.91 27.97
C SER A 13 16.46 -0.98 27.06
N SER A 14 16.07 -1.48 25.89
CA SER A 14 14.96 -0.93 25.14
C SER A 14 14.10 -2.11 24.71
N ALA A 15 13.23 -2.55 25.61
CA ALA A 15 12.02 -3.22 25.17
C ALA A 15 11.25 -2.18 24.34
N ALA A 16 11.13 -2.41 23.04
CA ALA A 16 10.29 -1.56 22.19
C ALA A 16 8.91 -1.46 22.84
N ALA A 17 8.41 -0.24 23.04
CA ALA A 17 7.08 -0.01 23.58
C ALA A 17 6.06 -0.76 22.71
N GLU A 18 5.10 -1.45 23.34
CA GLU A 18 4.06 -2.18 22.62
C GLU A 18 3.31 -1.22 21.65
N PRO A 19 2.97 -1.67 20.43
CA PRO A 19 2.20 -0.84 19.51
C PRO A 19 0.84 -0.48 20.12
N TRP A 20 0.36 0.74 19.86
CA TRP A 20 -0.95 1.20 20.37
C TRP A 20 -2.12 0.33 19.87
N PHE A 21 -1.89 -0.42 18.78
CA PHE A 21 -2.81 -1.35 18.17
C PHE A 21 -2.57 -2.80 18.59
N LYS A 22 -1.99 -3.06 19.77
CA LYS A 22 -1.74 -4.43 20.27
C LYS A 22 -2.99 -5.33 20.32
N ALA A 23 -4.18 -4.74 20.43
CA ALA A 23 -5.45 -5.45 20.37
C ALA A 23 -5.91 -5.81 18.94
N GLY A 24 -5.11 -5.49 17.92
CA GLY A 24 -5.48 -5.60 16.51
C GLY A 24 -6.22 -4.37 15.97
N LEU A 25 -6.48 -4.38 14.66
CA LEU A 25 -7.19 -3.32 13.95
C LEU A 25 -8.23 -3.89 12.98
N SER A 26 -9.46 -3.39 13.06
CA SER A 26 -10.54 -3.82 12.17
C SER A 26 -10.55 -3.01 10.88
N PHE A 27 -10.54 -3.72 9.75
CA PHE A 27 -10.74 -3.12 8.44
C PHE A 27 -11.54 -4.05 7.52
N SER A 28 -12.47 -3.47 6.76
CA SER A 28 -13.15 -4.18 5.68
C SER A 28 -13.31 -3.29 4.46
N CYS A 29 -12.82 -3.74 3.30
CA CYS A 29 -12.93 -2.97 2.06
C CYS A 29 -14.39 -2.80 1.64
N THR A 30 -14.89 -1.57 1.71
CA THR A 30 -16.27 -1.22 1.31
C THR A 30 -16.41 -0.95 -0.19
N LYS A 31 -15.31 -1.08 -0.94
CA LYS A 31 -15.17 -0.66 -2.35
C LYS A 31 -15.50 0.81 -2.57
N CYS A 32 -14.99 1.70 -1.69
CA CYS A 32 -15.19 3.15 -1.82
C CYS A 32 -14.32 3.79 -2.93
N GLY A 33 -13.16 3.18 -3.22
CA GLY A 33 -12.19 3.67 -4.19
C GLY A 33 -11.18 4.70 -3.64
N ASN A 34 -11.39 5.20 -2.42
CA ASN A 34 -10.63 6.33 -1.88
C ASN A 34 -9.12 6.06 -1.68
N CYS A 35 -8.71 4.79 -1.59
CA CYS A 35 -7.31 4.39 -1.55
C CYS A 35 -6.58 4.56 -2.89
N CYS A 36 -7.31 4.65 -4.01
CA CYS A 36 -6.77 4.73 -5.37
C CYS A 36 -7.34 5.90 -6.18
N SER A 37 -7.82 6.94 -5.49
CA SER A 37 -8.39 8.17 -6.07
C SER A 37 -7.63 9.42 -5.61
N GLY A 38 -7.77 10.50 -6.37
CA GLY A 38 -7.14 11.80 -6.08
C GLY A 38 -5.61 11.75 -6.16
N THR A 39 -4.94 12.54 -5.32
CA THR A 39 -3.47 12.56 -5.21
C THR A 39 -2.89 11.25 -4.69
N LYS A 40 -3.70 10.48 -3.93
CA LYS A 40 -3.36 9.13 -3.43
C LYS A 40 -3.43 8.05 -4.52
N GLY A 41 -4.00 8.37 -5.69
CA GLY A 41 -4.24 7.42 -6.78
C GLY A 41 -3.03 7.04 -7.62
N SER A 42 -1.81 7.46 -7.24
CA SER A 42 -0.59 6.98 -7.87
C SER A 42 -0.24 5.60 -7.32
N VAL A 43 -0.49 4.58 -8.12
CA VAL A 43 -0.22 3.18 -7.76
C VAL A 43 1.02 2.75 -8.51
N GLN A 44 2.16 2.69 -7.82
CA GLN A 44 3.36 2.08 -8.36
C GLN A 44 3.29 0.55 -8.17
N PHE A 45 4.17 -0.17 -8.87
CA PHE A 45 4.28 -1.62 -8.76
C PHE A 45 5.70 -2.05 -9.14
N LEU A 46 6.15 -3.17 -8.57
CA LEU A 46 7.42 -3.78 -8.92
C LEU A 46 7.29 -4.57 -10.22
N ASP A 47 8.42 -4.77 -10.91
CA ASP A 47 8.49 -5.62 -12.09
C ASP A 47 7.92 -7.03 -11.82
N ALA A 48 8.20 -7.60 -10.65
CA ALA A 48 7.72 -8.92 -10.25
C ALA A 48 6.19 -9.00 -10.06
N GLU A 49 5.48 -7.87 -10.03
CA GLU A 49 4.03 -7.83 -9.82
C GLU A 49 3.25 -7.72 -11.14
N VAL A 50 3.93 -7.36 -12.24
CA VAL A 50 3.25 -7.08 -13.51
C VAL A 50 2.61 -8.32 -14.12
N ASP A 51 3.21 -9.50 -13.96
CA ASP A 51 2.72 -10.75 -14.54
C ASP A 51 1.32 -11.11 -14.01
N ALA A 52 1.12 -10.96 -12.70
CA ALA A 52 -0.17 -11.22 -12.07
C ALA A 52 -1.24 -10.23 -12.54
N MET A 53 -0.88 -8.96 -12.69
CA MET A 53 -1.80 -7.93 -13.19
C MET A 53 -2.14 -8.11 -14.67
N ALA A 54 -1.16 -8.46 -15.51
CA ALA A 54 -1.34 -8.73 -16.93
C ALA A 54 -2.23 -9.96 -17.14
N SER A 55 -1.95 -11.05 -16.42
CA SER A 55 -2.76 -12.27 -16.41
C SER A 55 -4.20 -11.99 -15.97
N LYS A 56 -4.40 -11.18 -14.93
CA LYS A 56 -5.75 -10.79 -14.49
C LYS A 56 -6.54 -10.01 -15.55
N MET A 57 -5.83 -9.33 -16.44
CA MET A 57 -6.41 -8.58 -17.56
C MET A 57 -6.41 -9.35 -18.88
N GLU A 58 -6.01 -10.63 -18.86
CA GLU A 58 -5.98 -11.51 -20.04
C GLU A 58 -5.17 -10.91 -21.20
N VAL A 59 -4.05 -10.28 -20.87
CA VAL A 59 -3.11 -9.70 -21.84
C VAL A 59 -1.68 -10.06 -21.46
N ASP A 60 -0.76 -9.98 -22.42
CA ASP A 60 0.67 -10.08 -22.13
C ASP A 60 1.21 -8.82 -21.42
N VAL A 61 2.41 -8.93 -20.83
CA VAL A 61 3.05 -7.83 -20.10
C VAL A 61 3.28 -6.59 -20.97
N PRO A 62 3.84 -6.68 -22.20
CA PRO A 62 4.01 -5.50 -23.05
C PRO A 62 2.68 -4.77 -23.34
N THR A 63 1.61 -5.51 -23.59
CA THR A 63 0.26 -4.95 -23.81
C THR A 63 -0.28 -4.34 -22.53
N PHE A 64 -0.08 -4.99 -21.37
CA PHE A 64 -0.49 -4.45 -20.07
C PHE A 64 0.20 -3.11 -19.80
N LEU A 65 1.53 -3.06 -19.93
CA LEU A 65 2.32 -1.85 -19.71
C LEU A 65 1.85 -0.72 -20.63
N LYS A 66 1.66 -1.01 -21.93
CA LYS A 66 1.19 -0.03 -22.91
C LYS A 66 -0.21 0.50 -22.60
N LYS A 67 -1.15 -0.38 -22.24
CA LYS A 67 -2.55 -0.02 -22.03
C LYS A 67 -2.77 0.64 -20.67
N TYR A 68 -2.23 0.06 -19.60
CA TYR A 68 -2.64 0.35 -18.23
C TYR A 68 -1.57 1.00 -17.36
N ALA A 69 -0.30 1.02 -17.77
CA ALA A 69 0.78 1.63 -17.00
C ALA A 69 1.40 2.85 -17.71
N ARG A 70 2.08 3.70 -16.95
CA ARG A 70 2.93 4.76 -17.47
C ARG A 70 4.27 4.68 -16.77
N ARG A 71 5.35 4.82 -17.54
CA ARG A 71 6.70 4.99 -16.99
C ARG A 71 6.84 6.42 -16.48
N GLN A 72 7.43 6.58 -15.31
CA GLN A 72 7.77 7.86 -14.67
C GLN A 72 9.25 7.87 -14.29
N GLY A 73 9.77 9.01 -13.86
CA GLY A 73 11.19 9.18 -13.54
C GLY A 73 12.06 9.36 -14.79
N ARG A 74 13.39 9.33 -14.60
CA ARG A 74 14.39 9.51 -15.67
C ARG A 74 15.54 8.52 -15.49
N GLY A 75 16.02 7.94 -16.59
CA GLY A 75 17.16 7.02 -16.59
C GLY A 75 16.93 5.80 -15.69
N ALA A 76 17.95 5.46 -14.89
CA ALA A 76 17.90 4.35 -13.94
C ALA A 76 16.82 4.53 -12.87
N ASN A 77 16.44 5.76 -12.53
CA ASN A 77 15.42 6.06 -11.52
C ASN A 77 14.01 6.06 -12.12
N SER A 78 13.78 5.33 -13.22
CA SER A 78 12.46 5.20 -13.80
C SER A 78 11.69 4.04 -13.19
N PHE A 79 10.40 4.24 -12.99
CA PHE A 79 9.49 3.26 -12.40
C PHE A 79 8.17 3.25 -13.16
N PHE A 80 7.40 2.18 -13.03
CA PHE A 80 6.05 2.12 -13.56
C PHE A 80 5.00 2.41 -12.49
N GLN A 81 3.96 3.12 -12.91
CA GLN A 81 2.74 3.28 -12.14
C GLN A 81 1.52 3.04 -13.02
N LEU A 82 0.41 2.63 -12.42
CA LEU A 82 -0.85 2.49 -13.11
C LEU A 82 -1.34 3.86 -13.60
N LYS A 83 -1.92 3.89 -14.80
CA LYS A 83 -2.52 5.10 -15.36
C LYS A 83 -3.71 5.52 -14.51
N GLN A 84 -4.01 6.81 -14.59
CA GLN A 84 -5.17 7.41 -13.98
C GLN A 84 -6.11 7.93 -15.06
N LYS A 85 -7.42 7.89 -14.78
CA LYS A 85 -8.46 8.46 -15.63
C LYS A 85 -9.12 9.64 -14.91
N ARG A 86 -9.43 10.69 -15.67
CA ARG A 86 -10.12 11.88 -15.16
C ARG A 86 -11.58 11.53 -14.82
N THR A 87 -12.06 12.10 -13.73
CA THR A 87 -13.43 11.98 -13.23
C THR A 87 -13.97 13.37 -12.90
N ALA A 88 -15.26 13.47 -12.57
CA ALA A 88 -15.86 14.73 -12.14
C ALA A 88 -15.24 15.28 -10.83
N THR A 89 -14.63 14.42 -10.01
CA THR A 89 -14.10 14.78 -8.69
C THR A 89 -12.57 14.66 -8.62
N GLY A 90 -11.88 14.55 -9.77
CA GLY A 90 -10.42 14.46 -9.84
C GLY A 90 -9.96 13.28 -10.71
N PHE A 91 -9.17 12.38 -10.15
CA PHE A 91 -8.58 11.24 -10.86
C PHE A 91 -8.83 9.94 -10.13
N ASP A 92 -9.10 8.87 -10.87
CA ASP A 92 -9.15 7.50 -10.38
C ASP A 92 -8.05 6.68 -11.03
N CYS A 93 -7.53 5.66 -10.33
CA CYS A 93 -6.81 4.57 -10.99
C CYS A 93 -7.65 3.99 -12.14
N VAL A 94 -7.00 3.64 -13.25
CA VAL A 94 -7.67 3.13 -14.47
C VAL A 94 -8.60 1.94 -14.19
N PHE A 95 -8.26 1.12 -13.19
CA PHE A 95 -8.99 -0.09 -12.81
C PHE A 95 -10.17 0.13 -11.84
N LEU A 96 -10.41 1.34 -11.34
CA LEU A 96 -11.61 1.62 -10.55
C LEU A 96 -12.81 1.85 -11.46
N ASP A 97 -13.86 1.05 -11.31
CA ASP A 97 -15.12 1.23 -12.02
C ASP A 97 -16.23 1.66 -11.07
N ARG A 98 -16.74 2.88 -11.27
CA ARG A 98 -17.84 3.47 -10.47
C ARG A 98 -19.23 3.23 -11.06
N LYS A 99 -19.31 2.59 -12.23
CA LYS A 99 -20.55 2.34 -12.98
C LYS A 99 -21.05 0.90 -12.81
N LEU A 100 -20.15 -0.07 -12.59
CA LEU A 100 -20.53 -1.48 -12.43
C LEU A 100 -21.52 -1.75 -11.29
N VAL A 101 -21.31 -1.10 -10.13
CA VAL A 101 -22.18 -1.27 -8.96
C VAL A 101 -22.49 0.10 -8.39
N LYS A 102 -23.78 0.46 -8.33
CA LYS A 102 -24.23 1.75 -7.83
C LYS A 102 -23.69 2.01 -6.42
N GLY A 103 -23.01 3.14 -6.25
CA GLY A 103 -22.43 3.56 -4.97
C GLY A 103 -21.12 2.86 -4.60
N LYS A 104 -20.50 2.09 -5.52
CA LYS A 104 -19.22 1.40 -5.31
C LYS A 104 -18.23 1.76 -6.41
N ALA A 105 -16.95 1.76 -6.07
CA ALA A 105 -15.82 1.81 -6.99
C ALA A 105 -15.15 0.43 -7.00
N VAL A 106 -15.59 -0.43 -7.91
CA VAL A 106 -15.11 -1.81 -8.03
C VAL A 106 -13.74 -1.81 -8.71
N CYS A 107 -12.73 -2.39 -8.06
CA CYS A 107 -11.41 -2.55 -8.66
C CYS A 107 -11.37 -3.85 -9.48
N SER A 108 -11.16 -3.76 -10.80
CA SER A 108 -11.06 -4.96 -11.64
C SER A 108 -9.77 -5.77 -11.41
N LEU A 109 -8.73 -5.12 -10.87
CA LEU A 109 -7.48 -5.77 -10.43
C LEU A 109 -7.52 -6.29 -8.99
N TYR A 110 -8.66 -6.32 -8.28
CA TYR A 110 -8.68 -6.52 -6.83
C TYR A 110 -7.86 -7.73 -6.31
N GLN A 111 -7.89 -8.86 -7.03
CA GLN A 111 -7.15 -10.08 -6.65
C GLN A 111 -5.67 -10.07 -7.08
N ALA A 112 -5.30 -9.22 -8.02
CA ALA A 112 -3.94 -9.06 -8.52
C ALA A 112 -3.36 -7.67 -8.17
N ARG A 113 -3.89 -7.02 -7.14
CA ARG A 113 -3.44 -5.69 -6.70
C ARG A 113 -1.94 -5.74 -6.37
N PRO A 114 -1.15 -4.71 -6.73
CA PRO A 114 0.23 -4.62 -6.27
C PRO A 114 0.27 -4.43 -4.74
N MET A 115 1.45 -4.62 -4.15
CA MET A 115 1.65 -4.65 -2.70
C MET A 115 1.14 -3.38 -2.05
N GLN A 116 1.47 -2.22 -2.63
CA GLN A 116 0.94 -0.93 -2.23
C GLN A 116 -0.59 -0.95 -2.02
N CYS A 117 -1.35 -1.50 -2.97
CA CYS A 117 -2.80 -1.57 -2.88
C CYS A 117 -3.32 -2.70 -2.00
N ARG A 118 -2.54 -3.77 -1.77
CA ARG A 118 -2.92 -4.91 -0.93
C ARG A 118 -2.76 -4.61 0.55
N THR A 119 -1.69 -3.91 0.95
CA THR A 119 -1.39 -3.58 2.35
C THR A 119 -2.17 -2.39 2.89
N TRP A 120 -2.90 -1.64 2.07
CA TRP A 120 -3.81 -0.60 2.57
C TRP A 120 -4.84 -1.26 3.50
N PRO A 121 -5.10 -0.76 4.74
CA PRO A 121 -4.66 0.52 5.33
C PRO A 121 -3.40 0.45 6.17
N TYR A 122 -2.79 -0.70 6.36
CA TYR A 122 -1.72 -0.92 7.33
C TYR A 122 -0.35 -0.38 6.91
N TRP A 123 -0.34 0.66 6.06
CA TRP A 123 0.87 1.38 5.73
C TRP A 123 1.47 2.03 6.99
N PRO A 124 2.81 2.12 7.10
CA PRO A 124 3.47 2.68 8.28
C PRO A 124 2.92 4.03 8.74
N GLU A 125 2.73 4.97 7.82
CA GLU A 125 2.22 6.32 8.12
C GLU A 125 0.81 6.30 8.71
N ASN A 126 0.00 5.29 8.36
CA ASN A 126 -1.36 5.13 8.86
C ASN A 126 -1.39 4.58 10.29
N LEU A 127 -0.29 3.94 10.71
CA LEU A 127 -0.13 3.26 12.00
C LEU A 127 0.67 4.08 13.03
N GLU A 128 1.16 5.27 12.67
CA GLU A 128 1.97 6.13 13.56
C GLU A 128 1.30 6.38 14.92
N THR A 129 0.00 6.72 14.89
CA THR A 129 -0.78 6.97 16.10
C THR A 129 -2.23 6.51 15.92
N ARG A 130 -2.91 6.23 17.02
CA ARG A 130 -4.36 5.98 17.03
C ARG A 130 -5.13 7.11 16.35
N GLN A 131 -4.71 8.36 16.53
CA GLN A 131 -5.36 9.51 15.91
C GLN A 131 -5.19 9.51 14.39
N THR A 132 -4.01 9.15 13.89
CA THR A 132 -3.76 9.02 12.45
C THR A 132 -4.67 7.95 11.83
N TRP A 133 -4.79 6.80 12.48
CA TRP A 133 -5.71 5.74 12.07
C TRP A 133 -7.18 6.21 12.02
N GLU A 134 -7.68 6.84 13.08
CA GLU A 134 -9.07 7.35 13.11
C GLU A 134 -9.31 8.43 12.04
N ARG A 135 -8.30 9.25 11.72
CA ARG A 135 -8.37 10.24 10.65
C ARG A 135 -8.57 9.62 9.27
N LEU A 136 -8.12 8.38 9.05
CA LEU A 136 -8.36 7.66 7.79
C LEU A 136 -9.84 7.46 7.52
N LYS A 137 -10.69 7.42 8.56
CA LYS A 137 -12.14 7.30 8.43
C LYS A 137 -12.81 8.65 8.17
N THR A 138 -12.36 9.70 8.86
CA THR A 138 -13.10 10.98 8.98
C THR A 138 -12.64 12.08 8.03
N ALA A 139 -11.48 11.93 7.39
CA ALA A 139 -11.02 12.87 6.36
C ALA A 139 -12.02 12.99 5.20
N LYS A 140 -11.91 14.09 4.42
CA LYS A 140 -12.75 14.36 3.24
C LYS A 140 -12.81 13.17 2.26
N ASP A 141 -11.68 12.52 2.03
CA ASP A 141 -11.55 11.28 1.23
C ASP A 141 -11.28 10.06 2.13
N GLY A 142 -11.94 10.02 3.30
CA GLY A 142 -11.79 8.97 4.29
C GLY A 142 -12.36 7.63 3.81
N CYS A 143 -11.81 6.52 4.30
CA CYS A 143 -12.28 5.19 4.00
C CYS A 143 -13.32 4.74 5.03
N PRO A 144 -14.58 4.48 4.62
CA PRO A 144 -15.62 4.02 5.54
C PRO A 144 -15.44 2.55 5.98
N GLY A 145 -14.39 1.88 5.47
CA GLY A 145 -14.00 0.53 5.87
C GLY A 145 -13.14 0.46 7.13
N ILE A 146 -12.58 1.59 7.57
CA ILE A 146 -11.82 1.68 8.83
C ILE A 146 -12.76 1.38 10.00
N ASN A 147 -12.28 0.55 10.94
CA ASN A 147 -13.03 0.08 12.11
C ASN A 147 -14.29 -0.72 11.73
N LYS A 148 -14.23 -1.51 10.65
CA LYS A 148 -15.30 -2.39 10.20
C LYS A 148 -14.81 -3.82 10.02
N GLY A 149 -15.68 -4.79 10.26
CA GLY A 149 -15.35 -6.20 10.14
C GLY A 149 -14.54 -6.73 11.34
N PRO A 150 -14.00 -7.95 11.23
CA PRO A 150 -13.16 -8.53 12.27
C PRO A 150 -11.86 -7.72 12.44
N ALA A 151 -11.29 -7.74 13.64
CA ALA A 151 -9.96 -7.20 13.88
C ALA A 151 -8.90 -8.15 13.32
N ALA A 152 -8.01 -7.62 12.48
CA ALA A 152 -6.77 -8.31 12.13
C ALA A 152 -5.89 -8.37 13.39
N PRO A 153 -5.32 -9.54 13.74
CA PRO A 153 -4.36 -9.67 14.84
C PRO A 153 -3.16 -8.73 14.66
N VAL A 154 -2.52 -8.34 15.76
CA VAL A 154 -1.37 -7.42 15.73
C VAL A 154 -0.26 -7.93 14.81
N ASP A 155 0.03 -9.23 14.81
CA ASP A 155 1.08 -9.82 13.97
C ASP A 155 0.77 -9.69 12.47
N GLU A 156 -0.50 -9.81 12.08
CA GLU A 156 -0.92 -9.61 10.69
C GLU A 156 -0.78 -8.13 10.27
N VAL A 157 -1.13 -7.20 11.17
CA VAL A 157 -0.96 -5.76 10.94
C VAL A 157 0.52 -5.42 10.78
N LEU A 158 1.39 -5.97 11.64
CA LEU A 158 2.83 -5.78 11.58
C LEU A 158 3.41 -6.37 10.30
N GLN A 159 3.02 -7.59 9.92
CA GLN A 159 3.48 -8.21 8.67
C GLN A 159 3.12 -7.36 7.45
N GLN A 160 1.89 -6.86 7.34
CA GLN A 160 1.49 -6.02 6.21
C GLN A 160 2.20 -4.66 6.19
N ARG A 161 2.51 -4.10 7.36
CA ARG A 161 3.34 -2.89 7.46
C ARG A 161 4.75 -3.16 6.94
N ASP A 162 5.36 -4.24 7.40
CA ASP A 162 6.74 -4.59 7.07
C ASP A 162 6.88 -4.97 5.59
N ASP A 163 5.88 -5.65 5.02
CA ASP A 163 5.78 -5.92 3.58
C ASP A 163 5.72 -4.61 2.77
N MET A 164 4.99 -3.60 3.27
CA MET A 164 4.92 -2.29 2.62
C MET A 164 6.26 -1.55 2.65
N ASP A 165 6.97 -1.61 3.78
CA ASP A 165 8.30 -1.00 3.92
C ASP A 165 9.33 -1.69 3.02
N ALA A 166 9.37 -3.02 3.04
CA ALA A 166 10.24 -3.79 2.15
C ALA A 166 9.94 -3.47 0.67
N TRP A 167 8.66 -3.37 0.31
CA TRP A 167 8.24 -2.99 -1.04
C TRP A 167 8.68 -1.57 -1.40
N ARG A 168 8.64 -0.61 -0.48
CA ARG A 168 9.10 0.78 -0.71
C ARG A 168 10.59 0.84 -1.02
N THR A 169 11.40 0.05 -0.32
CA THR A 169 12.83 -0.07 -0.65
C THR A 169 13.02 -0.74 -2.02
N ALA A 170 12.22 -1.74 -2.36
CA ALA A 170 12.34 -2.45 -3.62
C ALA A 170 11.96 -1.61 -4.84
N VAL A 171 11.00 -0.68 -4.74
CA VAL A 171 10.60 0.18 -5.90
C VAL A 171 11.67 1.19 -6.29
N GLU A 172 12.68 1.42 -5.45
CA GLU A 172 13.84 2.26 -5.78
C GLU A 172 14.83 1.54 -6.73
N VAL A 173 14.70 0.23 -6.88
CA VAL A 173 15.52 -0.56 -7.81
C VAL A 173 15.09 -0.25 -9.26
N PRO A 174 16.03 0.07 -10.17
CA PRO A 174 15.71 0.36 -11.57
C PRO A 174 14.91 -0.76 -12.23
N THR A 175 13.78 -0.40 -12.84
CA THR A 175 12.96 -1.34 -13.62
C THR A 175 13.75 -1.90 -14.81
N LYS A 176 13.66 -3.21 -15.02
CA LYS A 176 14.22 -3.95 -16.15
C LYS A 176 13.20 -4.15 -17.27
N LEU A 177 11.92 -3.92 -16.99
CA LEU A 177 10.87 -3.93 -18.00
C LEU A 177 11.16 -2.84 -19.05
N LYS A 178 10.78 -3.10 -20.30
CA LYS A 178 10.93 -2.14 -21.40
C LYS A 178 9.61 -1.41 -21.62
#